data_AF-H2U6T9-F1
#
_entry.id   AF-H2U6T9-F1
#
_cell.length_a   1.000
_cell.length_b   1.000
_cell.length_c   1.000
_cell.angle_alpha   90.00
_cell.angle_beta   90.00
_cell.angle_gamma   90.00
#
_symmetry.space_group_name_H-M   'P 1'
#
loop_
_entity.id
_entity.type
_entity.pdbx_description
1 polymer ?
#
loop_
_entity_poly.entity_id
_entity_poly.type
_entity_poly.pdbx_seq_one_letter_code
_entity_poly.pdbx_strand_id
1 'polypeptide(L)'
;MDTTSGAKIHHPYWPRDLLIPNYVANDRSMSEILVFLFSICGLFLLVTWLITGSSNRFGIWRRLALCWFAICGFIHCVIEGWFSLYYDVIPGDQSFLSQLWKEYSKGDSRYVISDNFTVCMETVTAWTWGPFSLWILFAFLTNKPYRFVLQLIVSLGQLYGAVLYFYTEHRDGYVHSEYGHPVYFWFYYIFLNFLWIIIPLVLIVDSWRQLSAAQTKTDNSKKSKKN
;
A
#
# COMPACT_ATOMS: atom_id res chain seq x y z
N MET A 1 -3.27 -42.61 25.29
CA MET A 1 -2.70 -41.25 25.20
C MET A 1 -2.16 -41.15 23.80
N ASP A 2 -3.04 -40.82 22.85
CA ASP A 2 -2.70 -40.84 21.43
C ASP A 2 -2.50 -39.41 20.99
N THR A 3 -1.26 -38.94 21.06
CA THR A 3 -0.86 -37.71 20.38
C THR A 3 -0.75 -38.04 18.90
N THR A 4 -1.85 -37.88 18.16
CA THR A 4 -1.80 -37.79 16.70
C THR A 4 -0.86 -36.64 16.36
N SER A 5 0.37 -36.97 15.96
CA SER A 5 1.26 -36.02 15.32
C SER A 5 0.60 -35.58 14.02
N GLY A 6 -0.16 -34.48 14.08
CA GLY A 6 -0.79 -33.90 12.91
C GLY A 6 0.27 -33.72 11.83
N ALA A 7 0.04 -34.29 10.65
CA ALA A 7 0.97 -34.19 9.54
C ALA A 7 1.29 -32.72 9.29
N LYS A 8 2.58 -32.35 9.39
CA LYS A 8 3.02 -30.97 9.18
C LYS A 8 2.79 -30.63 7.72
N ILE A 9 1.82 -29.75 7.45
CA ILE A 9 1.49 -29.32 6.08
C ILE A 9 2.66 -28.48 5.57
N HIS A 10 3.22 -28.90 4.43
CA HIS A 10 4.36 -28.22 3.82
C HIS A 10 3.93 -26.91 3.15
N HIS A 11 4.66 -25.83 3.41
CA HIS A 11 4.41 -24.50 2.84
C HIS A 11 5.71 -23.80 2.40
N PRO A 12 5.65 -22.81 1.48
CA PRO A 12 6.83 -22.14 0.95
C PRO A 12 7.35 -20.98 1.82
N TYR A 13 6.65 -20.61 2.89
CA TYR A 13 6.97 -19.44 3.71
C TYR A 13 8.14 -19.67 4.68
N TRP A 14 8.80 -18.57 5.04
CA TRP A 14 9.84 -18.54 6.07
C TRP A 14 9.29 -17.94 7.37
N PRO A 15 9.67 -18.45 8.56
CA PRO A 15 10.53 -19.62 8.74
C PRO A 15 9.81 -20.94 8.34
N ARG A 16 10.60 -21.94 7.93
CA ARG A 16 10.08 -23.19 7.31
C ARG A 16 9.29 -24.07 8.28
N ASP A 17 9.37 -23.79 9.56
CA ASP A 17 8.73 -24.54 10.63
C ASP A 17 7.43 -23.94 11.15
N LEU A 18 6.96 -22.82 10.55
CA LEU A 18 5.65 -22.23 10.84
C LEU A 18 4.52 -23.28 10.81
N LEU A 19 3.50 -23.03 11.64
CA LEU A 19 2.31 -23.87 11.71
C LEU A 19 1.16 -23.17 11.02
N ILE A 20 0.83 -23.61 9.81
CA ILE A 20 -0.25 -23.06 9.00
C ILE A 20 -1.22 -24.21 8.69
N PRO A 21 -2.11 -24.58 9.64
CA PRO A 21 -2.86 -25.83 9.60
C PRO A 21 -3.88 -25.93 8.46
N ASN A 22 -4.31 -24.81 7.91
CA ASN A 22 -5.27 -24.77 6.80
C ASN A 22 -4.61 -24.42 5.47
N TYR A 23 -3.28 -24.52 5.35
CA TYR A 23 -2.58 -24.08 4.15
C TYR A 23 -2.97 -24.91 2.92
N VAL A 24 -3.37 -24.20 1.87
CA VAL A 24 -3.55 -24.75 0.52
C VAL A 24 -2.75 -23.91 -0.46
N ALA A 25 -1.87 -24.56 -1.23
CA ALA A 25 -1.08 -23.90 -2.28
C ALA A 25 -1.98 -23.23 -3.32
N ASN A 26 -1.47 -22.16 -3.94
CA ASN A 26 -2.17 -21.50 -5.04
C ASN A 26 -2.31 -22.45 -6.23
N ASP A 27 -3.50 -22.47 -6.84
CA ASP A 27 -3.72 -23.12 -8.14
C ASP A 27 -3.29 -22.21 -9.32
N ARG A 28 -3.16 -20.90 -9.08
CA ARG A 28 -2.66 -19.91 -10.05
C ARG A 28 -1.16 -19.71 -9.91
N SER A 29 -0.53 -19.50 -11.05
CA SER A 29 0.88 -19.14 -11.15
C SER A 29 1.15 -17.71 -10.66
N MET A 30 2.37 -17.46 -10.22
CA MET A 30 2.88 -16.11 -9.92
C MET A 30 2.67 -15.15 -11.12
N SER A 31 2.92 -15.63 -12.34
CA SER A 31 2.76 -14.82 -13.55
C SER A 31 1.31 -14.37 -13.78
N GLU A 32 0.33 -15.25 -13.58
CA GLU A 32 -1.09 -14.87 -13.73
C GLU A 32 -1.48 -13.80 -12.70
N ILE A 33 -1.04 -13.97 -11.45
CA ILE A 33 -1.31 -13.04 -10.36
C ILE A 33 -0.71 -11.66 -10.66
N LEU A 34 0.57 -11.62 -11.04
CA LEU A 34 1.28 -10.37 -11.34
C LEU A 34 0.75 -9.69 -12.59
N VAL A 35 0.47 -10.43 -13.67
CA VAL A 35 -0.11 -9.86 -14.90
C VAL A 35 -1.43 -9.18 -14.59
N PHE A 36 -2.31 -9.82 -13.82
CA PHE A 36 -3.55 -9.18 -13.40
C PHE A 36 -3.30 -7.91 -12.59
N LEU A 37 -2.46 -7.98 -11.54
CA LEU A 37 -2.18 -6.84 -10.67
C LEU A 37 -1.65 -5.64 -11.47
N PHE A 38 -0.62 -5.86 -12.29
CA PHE A 38 -0.01 -4.80 -13.10
C PHE A 38 -0.94 -4.29 -14.21
N SER A 39 -1.81 -5.15 -14.77
CA SER A 39 -2.79 -4.72 -15.77
C SER A 39 -3.84 -3.79 -15.16
N ILE A 40 -4.35 -4.10 -13.96
CA ILE A 40 -5.33 -3.25 -13.28
C ILE A 40 -4.68 -1.93 -12.83
N CYS A 41 -3.48 -1.99 -12.23
CA CYS A 41 -2.72 -0.78 -11.90
C CYS A 41 -2.44 0.09 -13.15
N GLY A 42 -2.07 -0.55 -14.27
CA GLY A 42 -1.87 0.11 -15.55
C GLY A 42 -3.14 0.77 -16.10
N LEU A 43 -4.30 0.13 -15.93
CA LEU A 43 -5.60 0.70 -16.30
C LEU A 43 -5.92 1.94 -15.45
N PHE A 44 -5.77 1.88 -14.12
CA PHE A 44 -5.98 3.04 -13.25
C PHE A 44 -5.05 4.20 -13.60
N LEU A 45 -3.78 3.90 -13.89
CA LEU A 45 -2.81 4.89 -14.36
C LEU A 45 -3.27 5.53 -15.66
N LEU A 46 -3.59 4.73 -16.68
CA LEU A 46 -3.99 5.22 -18.00
C LEU A 46 -5.25 6.07 -17.93
N VAL A 47 -6.31 5.60 -17.26
CA VAL A 47 -7.57 6.33 -17.12
C VAL A 47 -7.34 7.66 -16.40
N THR A 48 -6.62 7.65 -15.28
CA THR A 48 -6.31 8.87 -14.53
C THR A 48 -5.43 9.83 -15.35
N TRP A 49 -4.49 9.31 -16.12
CA TRP A 49 -3.64 10.10 -17.00
C TRP A 49 -4.45 10.83 -18.08
N LEU A 50 -5.39 10.13 -18.73
CA LEU A 50 -6.27 10.70 -19.75
C LEU A 50 -7.21 11.76 -19.16
N ILE A 51 -7.86 11.47 -18.03
CA ILE A 51 -8.76 12.41 -17.33
C ILE A 51 -8.01 13.68 -16.94
N THR A 52 -6.80 13.56 -16.38
CA THR A 52 -6.04 14.72 -15.92
C THR A 52 -5.38 15.49 -17.07
N GLY A 53 -5.14 14.85 -18.22
CA GLY A 53 -4.57 15.46 -19.42
C GLY A 53 -5.55 16.28 -20.24
N SER A 54 -6.83 15.95 -20.21
CA SER A 54 -7.86 16.64 -21.02
C SER A 54 -8.06 18.11 -20.65
N SER A 55 -7.69 18.52 -19.42
CA SER A 55 -8.02 19.84 -18.89
C SER A 55 -6.90 20.89 -18.93
N ASN A 56 -5.68 20.57 -19.41
CA ASN A 56 -4.47 21.42 -19.34
C ASN A 56 -4.20 22.07 -17.97
N ARG A 57 -4.90 21.66 -16.91
CA ARG A 57 -4.89 22.28 -15.58
C ARG A 57 -3.68 21.86 -14.75
N PHE A 58 -3.11 20.70 -15.07
CA PHE A 58 -2.09 20.06 -14.27
C PHE A 58 -0.80 19.87 -15.06
N GLY A 59 0.32 20.28 -14.49
CA GLY A 59 1.65 19.91 -14.99
C GLY A 59 1.92 18.41 -14.82
N ILE A 60 2.94 17.92 -15.52
CA ILE A 60 3.32 16.49 -15.58
C ILE A 60 3.41 15.83 -14.19
N TRP A 61 4.08 16.48 -13.23
CA TRP A 61 4.29 15.96 -11.88
C TRP A 61 3.00 15.81 -11.09
N ARG A 62 2.07 16.75 -11.24
CA ARG A 62 0.75 16.66 -10.60
C ARG A 62 -0.05 15.50 -11.17
N ARG A 63 0.02 15.28 -12.48
CA ARG A 63 -0.68 14.16 -13.14
C ARG A 63 -0.14 12.81 -12.66
N LEU A 64 1.18 12.68 -12.52
CA LEU A 64 1.82 11.49 -11.94
C LEU A 64 1.39 11.27 -10.49
N ALA A 65 1.35 12.32 -9.66
CA ALA A 65 0.85 12.23 -8.29
C ALA A 65 -0.61 11.76 -8.21
N LEU A 66 -1.47 12.23 -9.13
CA LEU A 66 -2.86 11.76 -9.19
C LEU A 66 -2.93 10.30 -9.64
N CYS A 67 -2.12 9.88 -10.61
CA CYS A 67 -2.04 8.45 -10.98
C CYS A 67 -1.61 7.58 -9.80
N TRP A 68 -0.64 8.04 -9.01
CA TRP A 68 -0.22 7.39 -7.76
C TRP A 68 -1.40 7.22 -6.80
N PHE A 69 -2.14 8.30 -6.50
CA PHE A 69 -3.29 8.20 -5.60
C PHE A 69 -4.44 7.32 -6.13
N ALA A 70 -4.61 7.23 -7.46
CA ALA A 70 -5.55 6.27 -8.04
C ALA A 70 -5.13 4.82 -7.80
N ILE A 71 -3.85 4.51 -7.98
CA ILE A 71 -3.28 3.20 -7.68
C ILE A 71 -3.38 2.91 -6.17
N CYS A 72 -3.04 3.86 -5.30
CA CYS A 72 -3.21 3.70 -3.85
C CYS A 72 -4.67 3.42 -3.48
N GLY A 73 -5.62 4.15 -4.06
CA GLY A 73 -7.05 3.90 -3.83
C GLY A 73 -7.45 2.48 -4.20
N PHE A 74 -6.96 1.95 -5.32
CA PHE A 74 -7.20 0.55 -5.71
C PHE A 74 -6.54 -0.45 -4.74
N ILE A 75 -5.24 -0.31 -4.48
CA ILE A 75 -4.49 -1.25 -3.63
C ILE A 75 -5.09 -1.28 -2.21
N HIS A 76 -5.24 -0.12 -1.58
CA HIS A 76 -5.74 -0.04 -0.22
C HIS A 76 -7.20 -0.51 -0.12
N CYS A 77 -8.11 -0.03 -0.99
CA CYS A 77 -9.52 -0.41 -0.86
C CYS A 77 -9.81 -1.86 -1.25
N VAL A 78 -9.12 -2.40 -2.26
CA VAL A 78 -9.46 -3.72 -2.83
C VAL A 78 -8.52 -4.81 -2.30
N ILE A 79 -7.21 -4.60 -2.38
CA ILE A 79 -6.23 -5.63 -2.03
C ILE A 79 -6.09 -5.70 -0.51
N GLU A 80 -5.77 -4.59 0.13
CA GLU A 80 -5.63 -4.50 1.59
C GLU A 80 -6.99 -4.58 2.29
N GLY A 81 -8.06 -4.06 1.66
CA GLY A 81 -9.43 -4.27 2.11
C GLY A 81 -9.82 -5.75 2.16
N TRP A 82 -9.41 -6.55 1.16
CA TRP A 82 -9.59 -8.00 1.20
C TRP A 82 -8.81 -8.62 2.35
N PHE A 83 -7.55 -8.26 2.56
CA PHE A 83 -6.76 -8.75 3.69
C PHE A 83 -7.41 -8.41 5.02
N SER A 84 -7.82 -7.16 5.22
CA SER A 84 -8.46 -6.69 6.44
C SER A 84 -9.75 -7.45 6.78
N LEU A 85 -10.44 -8.02 5.79
CA LEU A 85 -11.71 -8.74 5.98
C LEU A 85 -11.53 -10.25 6.07
N TYR A 86 -10.48 -10.80 5.45
CA TYR A 86 -10.35 -12.25 5.21
C TYR A 86 -8.98 -12.83 5.62
N TYR A 87 -8.15 -12.09 6.38
CA TYR A 87 -6.79 -12.51 6.75
C TYR A 87 -6.71 -13.93 7.34
N ASP A 88 -7.72 -14.32 8.12
CA ASP A 88 -7.81 -15.59 8.83
C ASP A 88 -8.04 -16.80 7.91
N VAL A 89 -8.71 -16.60 6.78
CA VAL A 89 -9.02 -17.66 5.81
C VAL A 89 -8.06 -17.72 4.62
N ILE A 90 -7.29 -16.65 4.37
CA ILE A 90 -6.32 -16.55 3.25
C ILE A 90 -5.43 -17.79 3.08
N PRO A 91 -4.89 -18.43 4.14
CA PRO A 91 -3.99 -19.57 3.97
C PRO A 91 -4.62 -20.75 3.21
N GLY A 92 -5.93 -20.97 3.38
CA GLY A 92 -6.67 -22.05 2.73
C GLY A 92 -7.53 -21.61 1.54
N ASP A 93 -7.83 -20.33 1.43
CA ASP A 93 -8.71 -19.80 0.40
C ASP A 93 -8.07 -19.79 -1.00
N GLN A 94 -8.91 -20.01 -2.01
CA GLN A 94 -8.53 -20.04 -3.43
C GLN A 94 -9.16 -18.88 -4.22
N SER A 95 -9.82 -17.93 -3.56
CA SER A 95 -10.21 -16.67 -4.22
C SER A 95 -8.97 -15.93 -4.74
N PHE A 96 -9.10 -15.24 -5.87
CA PHE A 96 -7.95 -14.62 -6.54
C PHE A 96 -7.14 -13.69 -5.61
N LEU A 97 -7.81 -12.83 -4.84
CA LEU A 97 -7.13 -11.89 -3.94
C LEU A 97 -6.42 -12.60 -2.77
N SER A 98 -6.97 -13.70 -2.26
CA SER A 98 -6.29 -14.54 -1.27
C SER A 98 -5.05 -15.20 -1.85
N GLN A 99 -5.10 -15.63 -3.11
CA GLN A 99 -3.93 -16.16 -3.81
C GLN A 99 -2.86 -15.10 -4.05
N LEU A 100 -3.27 -13.87 -4.36
CA LEU A 100 -2.36 -12.72 -4.43
C LEU A 100 -1.66 -12.50 -3.08
N TRP A 101 -2.39 -12.53 -1.97
CA TRP A 101 -1.81 -12.40 -0.64
C TRP A 101 -0.90 -13.57 -0.27
N LYS A 102 -1.25 -14.81 -0.62
CA LYS A 102 -0.36 -15.97 -0.48
C LYS A 102 0.91 -15.83 -1.32
N GLU A 103 0.83 -15.29 -2.52
CA GLU A 103 2.01 -15.01 -3.35
C GLU A 103 2.89 -13.93 -2.71
N TYR A 104 2.30 -12.82 -2.27
CA TYR A 104 3.03 -11.76 -1.56
C TYR A 104 3.64 -12.25 -0.25
N SER A 105 2.96 -13.16 0.45
CA SER A 105 3.41 -13.75 1.72
C SER A 105 4.69 -14.58 1.58
N LYS A 106 5.11 -14.94 0.37
CA LYS A 106 6.44 -15.54 0.13
C LYS A 106 7.57 -14.53 0.35
N GLY A 107 7.29 -13.24 0.15
CA GLY A 107 8.16 -12.12 0.52
C GLY A 107 8.10 -11.76 1.99
N ASP A 108 6.95 -11.95 2.65
CA ASP A 108 6.75 -11.67 4.07
C ASP A 108 5.64 -12.55 4.65
N SER A 109 6.01 -13.58 5.41
CA SER A 109 5.07 -14.56 5.94
C SER A 109 4.12 -13.98 6.98
N ARG A 110 4.37 -12.77 7.52
CA ARG A 110 3.49 -12.13 8.51
C ARG A 110 2.07 -11.94 8.00
N TYR A 111 1.88 -11.88 6.68
CA TYR A 111 0.55 -11.83 6.07
C TYR A 111 -0.18 -13.18 6.11
N VAL A 112 0.51 -14.31 5.92
CA VAL A 112 -0.16 -15.62 5.96
C VAL A 112 -0.40 -16.11 7.39
N ILE A 113 0.38 -15.64 8.36
CA ILE A 113 0.17 -15.95 9.79
C ILE A 113 -0.69 -14.92 10.52
N SER A 114 -1.15 -13.88 9.82
CA SER A 114 -1.99 -12.82 10.39
C SER A 114 -1.33 -12.13 11.60
N ASP A 115 -0.08 -11.70 11.43
CA ASP A 115 0.63 -10.95 12.46
C ASP A 115 -0.19 -9.72 12.90
N ASN A 116 -0.16 -9.43 14.20
CA ASN A 116 -0.99 -8.37 14.79
C ASN A 116 -0.69 -7.01 14.17
N PHE A 117 0.59 -6.71 13.92
CA PHE A 117 0.95 -5.42 13.36
C PHE A 117 0.50 -5.31 11.90
N THR A 118 0.75 -6.33 11.07
CA THR A 118 0.34 -6.30 9.66
C THR A 118 -1.18 -6.21 9.54
N VAL A 119 -1.94 -7.00 10.29
CA VAL A 119 -3.41 -6.91 10.31
C VAL A 119 -3.88 -5.51 10.71
N CYS A 120 -3.41 -4.96 11.82
CA CYS A 120 -3.83 -3.62 12.26
C CYS A 120 -3.44 -2.52 11.27
N MET A 121 -2.21 -2.55 10.75
CA MET A 121 -1.72 -1.56 9.79
C MET A 121 -2.57 -1.58 8.51
N GLU A 122 -2.77 -2.77 7.94
CA GLU A 122 -3.50 -2.95 6.68
C GLU A 122 -5.00 -2.65 6.82
N THR A 123 -5.59 -2.92 8.00
CA THR A 123 -6.95 -2.46 8.30
C THR A 123 -7.01 -0.93 8.29
N VAL A 124 -6.07 -0.24 8.94
CA VAL A 124 -6.06 1.23 8.92
C VAL A 124 -5.88 1.74 7.49
N THR A 125 -4.96 1.19 6.71
CA THR A 125 -4.70 1.64 5.33
C THR A 125 -5.92 1.42 4.44
N ALA A 126 -6.57 0.26 4.53
CA ALA A 126 -7.76 -0.08 3.76
C ALA A 126 -8.94 0.85 4.07
N TRP A 127 -9.23 1.07 5.35
CA TRP A 127 -10.42 1.82 5.77
C TRP A 127 -10.21 3.34 5.83
N THR A 128 -8.96 3.82 5.77
CA THR A 128 -8.65 5.26 5.82
C THR A 128 -7.88 5.75 4.59
N TRP A 129 -6.69 5.21 4.32
CA TRP A 129 -5.83 5.70 3.24
C TRP A 129 -6.39 5.40 1.86
N GLY A 130 -7.08 4.27 1.67
CA GLY A 130 -7.79 3.96 0.43
C GLY A 130 -8.87 4.99 0.09
N PRO A 131 -9.92 5.16 0.92
CA PRO A 131 -10.96 6.16 0.72
C PRO A 131 -10.40 7.58 0.59
N PHE A 132 -9.42 7.96 1.41
CA PHE A 132 -8.83 9.29 1.34
C PHE A 132 -7.97 9.51 0.10
N SER A 133 -7.34 8.47 -0.45
CA SER A 133 -6.64 8.56 -1.74
C SER A 133 -7.60 8.87 -2.89
N LEU A 134 -8.79 8.26 -2.89
CA LEU A 134 -9.85 8.59 -3.85
C LEU A 134 -10.42 9.99 -3.60
N TRP A 135 -10.54 10.41 -2.34
CA TRP A 135 -10.96 11.77 -2.00
C TRP A 135 -9.94 12.81 -2.46
N ILE A 136 -8.63 12.53 -2.37
CA ILE A 136 -7.58 13.38 -2.91
C ILE A 136 -7.78 13.60 -4.41
N LEU A 137 -8.04 12.54 -5.18
CA LEU A 137 -8.35 12.65 -6.61
C LEU A 137 -9.51 13.62 -6.85
N PHE A 138 -10.65 13.39 -6.19
CA PHE A 138 -11.80 14.28 -6.28
C PHE A 138 -11.45 15.73 -5.92
N ALA A 139 -10.71 15.93 -4.83
CA ALA A 139 -10.35 17.25 -4.32
C ALA A 139 -9.45 18.01 -5.31
N PHE A 140 -8.51 17.33 -5.97
CA PHE A 140 -7.69 17.94 -7.02
C PHE A 140 -8.50 18.22 -8.29
N LEU A 141 -9.30 17.26 -8.77
CA LEU A 141 -10.11 17.41 -9.98
C LEU A 141 -11.17 18.52 -9.84
N THR A 142 -11.70 18.72 -8.64
CA THR A 142 -12.69 19.77 -8.34
C THR A 142 -12.08 21.02 -7.67
N ASN A 143 -10.75 21.13 -7.66
CA ASN A 143 -9.99 22.28 -7.15
C ASN A 143 -10.36 22.70 -5.71
N LYS A 144 -10.63 21.75 -4.82
CA LYS A 144 -10.97 22.03 -3.42
C LYS A 144 -9.77 22.58 -2.65
N PRO A 145 -9.97 23.51 -1.70
CA PRO A 145 -8.88 24.16 -0.98
C PRO A 145 -8.09 23.19 -0.07
N TYR A 146 -8.74 22.14 0.43
CA TYR A 146 -8.14 21.17 1.34
C TYR A 146 -7.31 20.07 0.65
N ARG A 147 -7.20 20.07 -0.69
CA ARG A 147 -6.53 19.01 -1.47
C ARG A 147 -5.10 18.71 -1.03
N PHE A 148 -4.33 19.74 -0.67
CA PHE A 148 -2.96 19.61 -0.19
C PHE A 148 -2.87 19.16 1.27
N VAL A 149 -3.88 19.47 2.08
CA VAL A 149 -4.00 18.97 3.46
C VAL A 149 -4.26 17.46 3.42
N LEU A 150 -5.20 17.00 2.58
CA LEU A 150 -5.45 15.57 2.40
C LEU A 150 -4.21 14.84 1.89
N GLN A 151 -3.54 15.36 0.85
CA GLN A 151 -2.29 14.80 0.34
C GLN A 151 -1.24 14.68 1.46
N LEU A 152 -1.08 15.71 2.29
CA LEU A 152 -0.12 15.69 3.39
C LEU A 152 -0.45 14.58 4.42
N ILE A 153 -1.71 14.49 4.84
CA ILE A 153 -2.15 13.52 5.86
C ILE A 153 -1.97 12.09 5.36
N VAL A 154 -2.47 11.78 4.16
CA VAL A 154 -2.39 10.42 3.60
C VAL A 154 -0.93 10.03 3.33
N SER A 155 -0.13 10.93 2.74
CA SER A 155 1.27 10.64 2.48
C SER A 155 2.08 10.45 3.77
N LEU A 156 1.80 11.21 4.83
CA LEU A 156 2.42 10.99 6.13
C LEU A 156 2.01 9.64 6.74
N GLY A 157 0.73 9.28 6.64
CA GLY A 157 0.21 7.99 7.12
C GLY A 157 0.87 6.81 6.40
N GLN A 158 0.98 6.88 5.07
CA GLN A 158 1.66 5.86 4.25
C GLN A 158 3.14 5.73 4.63
N LEU A 159 3.86 6.86 4.73
CA LEU A 159 5.26 6.86 5.13
C LEU A 159 5.45 6.25 6.52
N TYR A 160 4.61 6.65 7.48
CA TYR A 160 4.69 6.14 8.85
C TYR A 160 4.42 4.64 8.93
N GLY A 161 3.37 4.15 8.25
CA GLY A 161 3.06 2.73 8.17
C GLY A 161 4.20 1.92 7.55
N ALA A 162 4.75 2.38 6.43
CA ALA A 162 5.86 1.70 5.76
C ALA A 162 7.16 1.71 6.59
N VAL A 163 7.46 2.79 7.32
CA VAL A 163 8.59 2.81 8.26
C VAL A 163 8.39 1.80 9.38
N LEU A 164 7.20 1.73 9.97
CA LEU A 164 6.90 0.74 11.01
C LEU A 164 6.97 -0.68 10.45
N TYR A 165 6.47 -0.93 9.25
CA TYR A 165 6.52 -2.22 8.56
C TYR A 165 7.96 -2.76 8.40
N PHE A 166 8.89 -1.91 7.97
CA PHE A 166 10.30 -2.28 7.89
C PHE A 166 10.92 -2.45 9.28
N TYR A 167 10.59 -1.57 10.22
CA TYR A 167 11.22 -1.56 11.53
C TYR A 167 10.80 -2.76 12.39
N THR A 168 9.55 -3.21 12.30
CA THR A 168 9.07 -4.41 12.99
C THR A 168 9.81 -5.64 12.50
N GLU A 169 9.93 -5.82 11.18
CA GLU A 169 10.65 -6.98 10.63
C GLU A 169 12.15 -6.93 10.89
N HIS A 170 12.74 -5.72 10.86
CA HIS A 170 14.13 -5.52 11.24
C HIS A 170 14.38 -5.95 12.69
N ARG A 171 13.45 -5.63 13.60
CA ARG A 171 13.51 -6.05 15.01
C ARG A 171 13.34 -7.56 15.18
N ASP A 172 12.58 -8.19 14.30
CA ASP A 172 12.43 -9.65 14.25
C ASP A 172 13.59 -10.34 13.51
N GLY A 173 14.58 -9.59 13.02
CA GLY A 173 15.76 -10.15 12.36
C GLY A 173 15.50 -10.70 10.95
N TYR A 174 14.46 -10.21 10.27
CA TYR A 174 14.05 -10.64 8.93
C TYR A 174 13.67 -12.13 8.81
N VAL A 175 13.16 -12.72 9.89
CA VAL A 175 12.84 -14.15 9.96
C VAL A 175 11.67 -14.55 9.07
N HIS A 176 10.79 -13.61 8.70
CA HIS A 176 9.56 -13.88 7.95
C HIS A 176 9.76 -13.87 6.42
N SER A 177 11.01 -13.79 5.96
CA SER A 177 11.37 -13.80 4.54
C SER A 177 12.60 -14.67 4.29
N GLU A 178 12.76 -15.13 3.05
CA GLU A 178 14.03 -15.71 2.62
C GLU A 178 15.07 -14.61 2.45
N TYR A 179 15.85 -14.34 3.49
CA TYR A 179 16.79 -13.23 3.49
C TYR A 179 17.72 -13.26 2.28
N GLY A 180 17.74 -12.16 1.52
CA GLY A 180 18.57 -12.01 0.31
C GLY A 180 17.99 -12.61 -0.97
N HIS A 181 16.85 -13.29 -0.95
CA HIS A 181 16.23 -13.84 -2.15
C HIS A 181 15.86 -12.72 -3.15
N PRO A 182 16.27 -12.79 -4.44
CA PRO A 182 16.15 -11.68 -5.38
C PRO A 182 14.70 -11.25 -5.66
N VAL A 183 13.77 -12.21 -5.76
CA VAL A 183 12.35 -11.91 -6.00
C VAL A 183 11.63 -11.56 -4.70
N TYR A 184 11.57 -12.50 -3.76
CA TYR A 184 10.77 -12.34 -2.55
C TYR A 184 11.31 -11.31 -1.55
N PHE A 185 12.61 -11.28 -1.28
CA PHE A 185 13.17 -10.30 -0.35
C PHE A 185 13.44 -8.97 -1.05
N TRP A 186 14.24 -8.95 -2.12
CA TRP A 186 14.64 -7.68 -2.73
C TRP A 186 13.54 -7.01 -3.54
N PHE A 187 12.77 -7.76 -4.34
CA PHE A 187 11.73 -7.16 -5.16
C PHE A 187 10.41 -6.95 -4.38
N TYR A 188 9.84 -7.99 -3.77
CA TYR A 188 8.55 -7.86 -3.05
C TYR A 188 8.72 -7.07 -1.76
N TYR A 189 9.59 -7.54 -0.86
CA TYR A 189 9.70 -6.93 0.46
C TYR A 189 10.39 -5.56 0.43
N ILE A 190 11.56 -5.41 -0.21
CA ILE A 190 12.28 -4.12 -0.24
C ILE A 190 11.71 -3.17 -1.31
N PHE A 191 11.82 -3.52 -2.60
CA PHE A 191 11.59 -2.56 -3.68
C PHE A 191 10.15 -2.04 -3.73
N LEU A 192 9.14 -2.92 -3.68
CA LEU A 192 7.75 -2.49 -3.70
C LEU A 192 7.51 -1.54 -2.53
N ASN A 193 7.71 -1.97 -1.28
CA ASN A 193 7.45 -1.15 -0.09
C ASN A 193 8.28 0.15 -0.04
N PHE A 194 9.48 0.18 -0.61
CA PHE A 194 10.29 1.41 -0.69
C PHE A 194 9.63 2.51 -1.54
N LEU A 195 8.76 2.16 -2.49
CA LEU A 195 7.96 3.14 -3.23
C LEU A 195 7.01 3.92 -2.31
N TRP A 196 6.42 3.24 -1.31
CA TRP A 196 5.59 3.85 -0.25
C TRP A 196 6.39 4.66 0.77
N ILE A 197 7.72 4.69 0.68
CA ILE A 197 8.58 5.63 1.42
C ILE A 197 8.85 6.86 0.56
N ILE A 198 9.41 6.65 -0.64
CA ILE A 198 9.95 7.74 -1.45
C ILE A 198 8.85 8.62 -2.04
N ILE A 199 7.80 8.03 -2.62
CA ILE A 199 6.75 8.81 -3.27
C ILE A 199 5.98 9.65 -2.25
N PRO A 200 5.52 9.09 -1.11
CA PRO A 200 4.87 9.90 -0.08
C PRO A 200 5.78 10.99 0.50
N LEU A 201 7.08 10.74 0.67
CA LEU A 201 8.01 11.79 1.13
C LEU A 201 8.05 12.98 0.16
N VAL A 202 8.13 12.74 -1.15
CA VAL A 202 8.08 13.81 -2.16
C VAL A 202 6.75 14.57 -2.10
N LEU A 203 5.63 13.87 -1.92
CA LEU A 203 4.30 14.47 -1.82
C LEU A 203 4.10 15.28 -0.53
N ILE A 204 4.73 14.88 0.58
CA ILE A 204 4.79 15.65 1.83
C ILE A 204 5.51 16.97 1.58
N VAL A 205 6.69 16.95 0.95
CA VAL A 205 7.46 18.16 0.64
C VAL A 205 6.68 19.10 -0.29
N ASP A 206 6.02 18.54 -1.31
CA ASP A 206 5.16 19.31 -2.22
C ASP A 206 3.99 19.98 -1.46
N SER A 207 3.23 19.21 -0.66
CA SER A 207 2.15 19.76 0.15
C SER A 207 2.64 20.83 1.12
N TRP A 208 3.75 20.60 1.81
CA TRP A 208 4.35 21.55 2.74
C TRP A 208 4.64 22.89 2.06
N ARG A 209 5.28 22.85 0.87
CA ARG A 209 5.60 24.06 0.09
C ARG A 209 4.34 24.82 -0.32
N GLN A 210 3.33 24.12 -0.82
CA GLN A 210 2.09 24.74 -1.30
C GLN A 210 1.28 25.37 -0.17
N LEU A 211 1.14 24.66 0.96
CA LEU A 211 0.46 25.15 2.15
C LEU A 211 1.19 26.35 2.76
N SER A 212 2.52 26.28 2.88
CA SER A 212 3.34 27.39 3.41
C SER A 212 3.26 28.64 2.53
N ALA A 213 3.28 28.48 1.20
CA ALA A 213 3.13 29.58 0.27
C ALA A 213 1.74 30.23 0.36
N ALA A 214 0.69 29.43 0.52
CA ALA A 214 -0.68 29.94 0.73
C ALA A 214 -0.81 30.71 2.05
N GLN A 215 -0.22 30.21 3.13
CA GLN A 215 -0.21 30.87 4.43
C GLN A 215 0.54 32.21 4.37
N THR A 216 1.73 32.22 3.76
CA THR A 216 2.54 33.45 3.58
C THR A 216 1.77 34.54 2.84
N LYS A 217 1.04 34.18 1.77
CA LYS A 217 0.18 35.13 1.04
C LYS A 217 -0.93 35.71 1.91
N THR A 218 -1.58 34.88 2.73
CA THR A 218 -2.61 35.30 3.67
C THR A 218 -2.08 36.28 4.71
N ASP A 219 -0.91 35.98 5.29
CA ASP A 219 -0.29 36.81 6.32
C ASP A 219 0.14 38.18 5.79
N ASN A 220 0.69 38.23 4.57
CA ASN A 220 1.06 39.48 3.92
C ASN A 220 -0.16 40.33 3.55
N SER A 221 -1.26 39.71 3.09
CA SER A 221 -2.51 40.44 2.81
C SER A 221 -3.09 41.10 4.07
N LYS A 222 -3.00 40.42 5.22
CA LYS A 222 -3.43 41.01 6.51
C LYS A 222 -2.56 42.18 6.95
N LYS A 223 -1.24 42.14 6.72
CA LYS A 223 -0.33 43.26 7.01
C LYS A 223 -0.65 44.48 6.15
N SER A 224 -0.90 44.28 4.85
CA SER A 224 -1.25 45.37 3.93
C SER A 224 -2.60 46.03 4.21
N LYS A 225 -3.52 45.36 4.91
CA LYS A 225 -4.82 45.95 5.32
C LYS A 225 -4.75 46.72 6.65
N LYS A 226 -3.65 46.58 7.39
CA LYS A 226 -3.43 47.29 8.66
C LYS A 226 -2.60 48.58 8.49
N ASN A 227 -1.94 48.73 7.34
CA ASN A 227 -1.29 49.97 6.91
C ASN A 227 -2.23 50.75 6.00
#